data_AF-A0A2V9YPQ9-F1
#
_entry.id   AF-A0A2V9YPQ9-F1
#
_cell.length_a   1.000
_cell.length_b   1.000
_cell.length_c   1.000
_cell.angle_alpha   90.00
_cell.angle_beta   90.00
_cell.angle_gamma   90.00
#
_symmetry.space_group_name_H-M   'P 1'
#
loop_
_entity.id
_entity.type
_entity.pdbx_description
1 polymer ?
#
loop_
_entity_poly.entity_id
_entity_poly.type
_entity_poly.pdbx_seq_one_letter_code
_entity_poly.pdbx_strand_id
1 'polypeptide(L)'
;MTGIAKATSTLLICYPTDLPSAQYLSWYVRYFKTVEINNCFYRLPTEAAVERWHEETPADFCFAVKGSRFITHIKRLRDPEAALATYLSRMESLEPRLGPMLFQLPPNWRVNRDRPAKVPRGIAADPASVRL
;
A
#
# COMPACT_ATOMS: atom_id res chain seq x y z
N MET A 1 -6.20 -9.06 12.89
CA MET A 1 -6.85 -7.75 12.73
C MET A 1 -6.51 -7.20 11.34
N THR A 2 -7.39 -7.49 10.39
CA THR A 2 -7.24 -7.23 8.96
C THR A 2 -7.75 -5.81 8.68
N GLY A 3 -6.90 -4.81 8.81
CA GLY A 3 -7.30 -3.41 8.68
C GLY A 3 -6.88 -2.82 7.34
N ILE A 4 -7.78 -2.83 6.36
CA ILE A 4 -7.76 -1.84 5.28
C ILE A 4 -8.47 -0.61 5.86
N ALA A 5 -7.78 0.53 5.84
CA ALA A 5 -8.19 1.83 6.42
C ALA A 5 -8.18 1.94 7.96
N LYS A 6 -7.47 2.97 8.45
CA LYS A 6 -7.55 3.46 9.83
C LYS A 6 -8.82 4.31 9.95
N ALA A 7 -9.66 4.01 10.93
CA ALA A 7 -10.90 4.73 11.17
C ALA A 7 -10.65 6.20 11.55
N THR A 8 -11.18 7.12 10.75
CA THR A 8 -11.31 8.54 11.07
C THR A 8 -12.68 8.96 10.56
N SER A 9 -13.57 9.40 11.47
CA SER A 9 -14.93 10.00 11.38
C SER A 9 -15.82 9.82 10.12
N THR A 10 -15.27 9.79 8.91
CA THR A 10 -15.94 9.63 7.61
C THR A 10 -16.50 8.22 7.36
N LEU A 11 -16.03 7.18 8.07
CA LEU A 11 -16.50 5.79 7.86
C LEU A 11 -17.97 5.57 8.19
N LEU A 12 -18.57 6.36 9.08
CA LEU A 12 -19.97 6.18 9.50
C LEU A 12 -20.99 6.48 8.39
N ILE A 13 -20.59 7.18 7.33
CA ILE A 13 -21.50 7.54 6.22
C ILE A 13 -21.47 6.49 5.11
N CYS A 14 -20.33 5.81 4.90
CA CYS A 14 -20.13 4.93 3.75
C CYS A 14 -20.36 3.43 4.03
N TYR A 15 -20.46 3.04 5.30
CA TYR A 15 -20.64 1.66 5.73
C TYR A 15 -21.87 1.52 6.62
N PRO A 16 -22.64 0.42 6.51
CA PRO A 16 -23.68 0.10 7.47
C PRO A 16 -23.10 0.05 8.90
N THR A 17 -23.86 0.57 9.86
CA THR A 17 -23.41 0.76 11.25
C THR A 17 -23.09 -0.54 11.98
N ASP A 18 -23.67 -1.65 11.53
CA ASP A 18 -23.54 -3.01 12.07
C ASP A 18 -22.63 -3.91 11.21
N LEU A 19 -22.00 -3.36 10.15
CA LEU A 19 -21.14 -4.15 9.28
C LEU A 19 -19.85 -4.56 10.04
N PRO A 20 -19.52 -5.85 10.12
CA PRO A 20 -18.26 -6.28 10.71
C PRO A 20 -17.07 -5.74 9.91
N SER A 21 -16.01 -5.28 10.59
CA SER A 21 -14.79 -4.77 9.95
C SER A 21 -14.18 -5.74 8.94
N ALA A 22 -14.32 -7.05 9.19
CA ALA A 22 -13.88 -8.10 8.29
C ALA A 22 -14.59 -8.09 6.93
N GLN A 23 -15.75 -7.44 6.79
CA GLN A 23 -16.53 -7.36 5.55
C GLN A 23 -16.38 -5.99 4.85
N TYR A 24 -15.57 -5.07 5.39
CA TYR A 24 -15.44 -3.73 4.84
C TYR A 24 -14.91 -3.73 3.40
N LEU A 25 -13.95 -4.59 3.08
CA LEU A 25 -13.43 -4.67 1.71
C LEU A 25 -14.51 -5.17 0.74
N SER A 26 -15.18 -6.27 1.06
CA SER A 26 -16.26 -6.84 0.23
C SER A 26 -17.45 -5.88 0.06
N TRP A 27 -17.72 -5.02 1.03
CA TRP A 27 -18.70 -3.94 0.89
C TRP A 27 -18.17 -2.82 -0.03
N TYR A 28 -16.93 -2.39 0.20
CA TYR A 28 -16.30 -1.29 -0.52
C TYR A 28 -16.20 -1.55 -2.03
N VAL A 29 -15.85 -2.77 -2.44
CA VAL A 29 -15.69 -3.13 -3.85
C VAL A 29 -16.98 -3.09 -4.67
N ARG A 30 -18.14 -3.00 -4.01
CA ARG A 30 -19.43 -2.81 -4.69
C ARG A 30 -19.58 -1.42 -5.31
N TYR A 31 -18.82 -0.44 -4.80
CA TYR A 31 -18.95 0.97 -5.17
C TYR A 31 -17.70 1.52 -5.85
N PHE A 32 -16.52 0.95 -5.56
CA PHE A 32 -15.25 1.44 -6.06
C PHE A 32 -14.46 0.34 -6.76
N LYS A 33 -13.66 0.73 -7.75
CA LYS A 33 -12.76 -0.17 -8.50
C LYS A 33 -11.32 -0.17 -8.00
N THR A 34 -10.99 0.69 -7.05
CA THR A 34 -9.63 0.83 -6.54
C THR A 34 -9.60 1.28 -5.10
N VAL A 35 -8.54 0.92 -4.36
CA VAL A 35 -8.29 1.39 -2.99
C VAL A 35 -6.79 1.59 -2.75
N GLU A 36 -6.44 2.61 -1.97
CA GLU A 36 -5.09 2.75 -1.41
C GLU A 36 -4.98 2.05 -0.05
N ILE A 37 -4.17 1.00 0.02
CA ILE A 37 -3.84 0.33 1.28
C ILE A 37 -2.81 1.17 2.02
N ASN A 38 -3.23 1.76 3.13
CA ASN A 38 -2.39 2.60 3.98
C ASN A 38 -1.77 1.86 5.19
N ASN A 39 -2.36 0.73 5.61
CA ASN A 39 -1.92 0.03 6.81
C ASN A 39 -0.51 -0.60 6.64
N CYS A 40 -0.15 -0.96 5.41
CA CYS A 40 1.18 -1.45 5.05
C CYS A 40 2.32 -0.44 5.35
N PHE A 41 1.98 0.85 5.50
CA PHE A 41 2.92 1.86 6.00
C PHE A 41 3.40 1.55 7.42
N TYR A 42 2.51 1.09 8.31
CA TYR A 42 2.85 0.89 9.72
C TYR A 42 3.31 -0.54 10.03
N ARG A 43 2.81 -1.53 9.28
CA ARG A 43 3.08 -2.95 9.52
C ARG A 43 3.20 -3.67 8.20
N LEU A 44 4.16 -4.59 8.10
CA LEU A 44 4.20 -5.51 6.96
C LEU A 44 2.97 -6.44 7.06
N PRO A 45 2.12 -6.53 6.02
CA PRO A 45 1.00 -7.44 6.03
C PRO A 45 1.47 -8.90 5.96
N THR A 46 0.66 -9.79 6.52
CA THR A 46 0.84 -11.24 6.42
C THR A 46 0.41 -11.71 5.03
N GLU A 47 1.04 -12.77 4.51
CA GLU A 47 0.64 -13.40 3.23
C GLU A 47 -0.86 -13.71 3.19
N ALA A 48 -1.38 -14.40 4.21
CA ALA A 48 -2.81 -14.69 4.34
C ALA A 48 -3.73 -13.44 4.33
N ALA A 49 -3.23 -12.26 4.74
CA ALA A 49 -4.04 -11.05 4.65
C ALA A 49 -4.08 -10.52 3.22
N VAL A 50 -2.96 -10.62 2.51
CA VAL A 50 -2.84 -10.20 1.10
C VAL A 50 -3.64 -11.12 0.19
N GLU A 51 -3.52 -12.43 0.38
CA GLU A 51 -4.30 -13.44 -0.34
C GLU A 51 -5.80 -13.19 -0.15
N ARG A 52 -6.22 -12.94 1.09
CA ARG A 52 -7.62 -12.61 1.38
C ARG A 52 -8.10 -11.35 0.65
N TRP A 53 -7.27 -10.31 0.53
CA TRP A 53 -7.64 -9.12 -0.25
C TRP A 53 -7.79 -9.45 -1.74
N HIS A 54 -6.92 -10.31 -2.27
CA HIS A 54 -7.04 -10.81 -3.63
C HIS A 54 -8.33 -11.65 -3.79
N GLU A 55 -8.69 -12.51 -2.85
CA GLU A 55 -9.94 -13.30 -2.95
C GLU A 55 -11.21 -12.45 -2.85
N GLU A 56 -11.21 -11.42 -2.01
CA GLU A 56 -12.39 -10.59 -1.74
C GLU A 56 -12.66 -9.50 -2.79
N THR A 57 -11.82 -9.37 -3.82
CA THR A 57 -11.94 -8.32 -4.84
C THR A 57 -12.23 -8.87 -6.24
N PRO A 58 -12.90 -8.08 -7.11
CA PRO A 58 -13.08 -8.43 -8.51
C PRO A 58 -11.76 -8.48 -9.29
N ALA A 59 -11.76 -9.19 -10.43
CA ALA A 59 -10.58 -9.34 -11.28
C ALA A 59 -10.06 -8.01 -11.87
N ASP A 60 -10.93 -7.03 -12.10
CA ASP A 60 -10.59 -5.70 -12.63
C ASP A 60 -10.29 -4.66 -11.54
N PHE A 61 -10.19 -5.09 -10.28
CA PHE A 61 -9.91 -4.21 -9.15
C PHE A 61 -8.42 -3.84 -9.10
N CYS A 62 -8.10 -2.61 -8.70
CA CYS A 62 -6.73 -2.10 -8.64
C CYS A 62 -6.34 -1.64 -7.23
N PHE A 63 -5.28 -2.19 -6.65
CA PHE A 63 -4.73 -1.78 -5.37
C PHE A 63 -3.58 -0.81 -5.54
N ALA A 64 -3.69 0.39 -4.96
CA ALA A 64 -2.53 1.22 -4.68
C ALA A 64 -1.98 0.84 -3.30
N VAL A 65 -0.66 0.70 -3.16
CA VAL A 65 -0.07 0.23 -1.90
C VAL A 65 0.97 1.21 -1.37
N LYS A 66 0.82 1.61 -0.11
CA LYS A 66 1.77 2.54 0.53
C LYS A 66 3.01 1.83 1.08
N GLY A 67 4.18 2.24 0.59
CA GLY A 67 5.47 1.70 1.03
C GLY A 67 5.67 1.78 2.54
N SER A 68 6.43 0.84 3.10
CA SER A 68 6.64 0.74 4.54
C SER A 68 7.34 1.98 5.14
N ARG A 69 6.83 2.49 6.26
CA ARG A 69 7.47 3.52 7.10
C ARG A 69 8.87 3.12 7.51
N PHE A 70 9.12 1.82 7.69
CA PHE A 70 10.45 1.31 8.01
C PHE A 70 11.45 1.68 6.93
N ILE A 71 11.07 1.56 5.65
CA ILE A 71 11.92 1.88 4.50
C ILE A 71 12.15 3.40 4.39
N THR A 72 11.07 4.20 4.42
CA THR A 72 11.15 5.63 4.10
C THR A 72 11.50 6.53 5.28
N HIS A 73 10.99 6.24 6.49
CA HIS A 73 11.16 7.11 7.66
C HIS A 73 12.22 6.62 8.63
N ILE A 74 12.34 5.30 8.84
CA ILE A 74 13.29 4.73 9.81
C ILE A 74 14.66 4.53 9.15
N LYS A 75 14.73 3.67 8.12
CA LYS A 75 15.95 3.43 7.34
C LYS A 75 16.36 4.61 6.49
N ARG A 76 15.42 5.52 6.17
CA ARG A 76 15.68 6.70 5.36
C ARG A 76 16.40 6.30 4.06
N LEU A 77 15.89 5.26 3.39
CA LEU A 77 16.45 4.71 2.15
C LEU A 77 17.95 4.38 2.20
N ARG A 78 18.51 4.15 3.40
CA ARG A 78 19.88 3.65 3.56
C ARG A 78 19.85 2.14 3.43
N ASP A 79 20.50 1.65 2.38
CA ASP A 79 20.62 0.24 2.00
C ASP A 79 19.27 -0.51 2.15
N PRO A 80 18.23 -0.07 1.39
CA PRO A 80 16.87 -0.54 1.57
C PRO A 80 16.58 -1.89 0.89
N GLU A 81 17.54 -2.47 0.17
CA GLU A 81 17.33 -3.56 -0.78
C GLU A 81 16.65 -4.77 -0.13
N ALA A 82 17.17 -5.25 1.00
CA ALA A 82 16.60 -6.41 1.70
C ALA A 82 15.19 -6.11 2.22
N ALA A 83 14.98 -4.94 2.84
CA ALA A 83 13.68 -4.56 3.39
C ALA A 83 12.64 -4.34 2.28
N LEU A 84 13.05 -3.81 1.13
CA LEU A 84 12.20 -3.67 -0.03
C LEU A 84 11.87 -5.03 -0.65
N ALA A 85 12.85 -5.93 -0.79
CA ALA A 85 12.61 -7.27 -1.33
C ALA A 85 11.58 -8.04 -0.49
N THR A 86 11.72 -8.03 0.84
CA THR A 86 10.72 -8.63 1.74
C THR A 86 9.35 -7.97 1.63
N TYR A 87 9.30 -6.65 1.37
CA TYR A 87 8.03 -5.96 1.20
C TYR A 87 7.35 -6.33 -0.14
N LEU A 88 8.13 -6.35 -1.22
CA LEU A 88 7.65 -6.70 -2.56
C LEU A 88 7.17 -8.14 -2.62
N SER A 89 7.91 -9.08 -2.01
CA SER A 89 7.51 -10.49 -1.98
C SER A 89 6.17 -10.71 -1.28
N ARG A 90 5.75 -9.79 -0.38
CA ARG A 90 4.41 -9.83 0.23
C ARG A 90 3.33 -9.27 -0.67
N MET A 91 3.67 -8.38 -1.60
CA MET A 91 2.71 -7.77 -2.52
C MET A 91 2.55 -8.58 -3.81
N GLU A 92 3.47 -9.49 -4.12
CA GLU A 92 3.40 -10.35 -5.31
C GLU A 92 2.05 -11.08 -5.43
N SER A 93 1.48 -11.56 -4.32
CA SER A 93 0.16 -12.22 -4.32
C SER A 93 -1.02 -11.30 -4.68
N LEU A 94 -0.82 -9.99 -4.83
CA LEU A 94 -1.83 -9.06 -5.35
C LEU A 94 -1.85 -8.99 -6.87
N GLU A 95 -0.82 -9.47 -7.57
CA GLU A 95 -0.83 -9.50 -9.03
C GLU A 95 -2.01 -10.36 -9.54
N PRO A 96 -2.72 -9.93 -10.61
CA PRO A 96 -2.45 -8.80 -11.50
C PRO A 96 -3.08 -7.46 -11.03
N ARG A 97 -3.63 -7.42 -9.82
CA ARG A 97 -4.38 -6.28 -9.27
C ARG A 97 -3.51 -5.28 -8.55
N LEU A 98 -2.20 -5.53 -8.47
CA LEU A 98 -1.24 -4.60 -7.90
C LEU A 98 -1.04 -3.43 -8.85
N GLY A 99 -1.50 -2.25 -8.43
CA GLY A 99 -1.30 -1.00 -9.13
C GLY A 99 -0.08 -0.24 -8.59
N PRO A 100 -0.17 1.09 -8.45
CA PRO A 100 0.97 1.91 -8.07
C PRO A 100 1.40 1.72 -6.61
N MET A 101 2.70 1.82 -6.36
CA MET A 101 3.27 1.82 -5.01
C MET A 101 3.69 3.23 -4.59
N LEU A 102 3.08 3.75 -3.52
CA LEU A 102 3.35 5.10 -3.02
C LEU A 102 4.45 5.09 -1.95
N PHE A 103 5.60 5.67 -2.24
CA PHE A 103 6.68 5.88 -1.26
C PHE A 103 6.70 7.33 -0.75
N GLN A 104 5.93 7.59 0.30
CA GLN A 104 5.94 8.88 0.98
C GLN A 104 7.21 9.05 1.84
N LEU A 105 7.93 10.16 1.65
CA LEU A 105 9.12 10.52 2.41
C LEU A 105 8.80 11.38 3.65
N PRO A 106 9.69 11.44 4.66
CA PRO A 106 9.53 12.31 5.82
C PRO A 106 9.40 13.79 5.45
N PRO A 107 8.65 14.60 6.22
CA PRO A 107 8.41 16.02 5.90
C PRO A 107 9.69 16.88 5.96
N ASN A 108 10.68 16.49 6.76
CA ASN A 108 11.97 17.17 6.85
C ASN A 108 13.00 16.67 5.83
N TRP A 109 12.56 15.91 4.84
CA TRP A 109 13.45 15.36 3.82
C TRP A 109 13.81 16.40 2.78
N ARG A 110 15.02 16.93 2.87
CA ARG A 110 15.55 17.85 1.87
C ARG A 110 15.97 17.09 0.61
N VAL A 111 15.72 17.71 -0.54
CA VAL A 111 16.28 17.28 -1.81
C VAL A 111 17.80 17.27 -1.67
N ASN A 112 18.41 16.14 -1.96
CA ASN A 112 19.86 15.98 -2.03
C ASN A 112 20.17 15.41 -3.41
N ARG A 113 20.76 16.24 -4.28
CA ARG A 113 21.08 15.87 -5.67
C ARG A 113 22.29 14.95 -5.77
N ASP A 114 23.16 14.97 -4.76
CA ASP A 114 24.37 14.15 -4.68
C ASP A 114 24.11 12.81 -4.00
N ARG A 115 22.90 12.58 -3.46
CA ARG A 115 22.51 11.26 -3.01
C ARG A 115 22.52 10.36 -4.25
N PRO A 116 23.40 9.34 -4.31
CA PRO A 116 23.37 8.40 -5.42
C PRO A 116 21.95 7.89 -5.54
N ALA A 117 21.44 7.73 -6.76
CA ALA A 117 20.13 7.17 -7.03
C ALA A 117 20.08 5.69 -6.63
N LYS A 118 20.28 5.39 -5.35
CA LYS A 118 19.85 4.17 -4.67
C LYS A 118 18.34 4.25 -4.41
N VAL A 119 17.60 4.89 -5.32
CA VAL A 119 16.20 4.55 -5.50
C VAL A 119 16.28 3.14 -6.06
N PRO A 120 15.88 2.11 -5.32
CA PRO A 120 15.91 0.75 -5.82
C PRO A 120 15.25 0.73 -7.19
N ARG A 121 15.77 -0.03 -8.16
CA ARG A 121 15.17 -0.07 -9.51
C ARG A 121 13.69 -0.47 -9.52
N GLY A 122 13.18 -1.07 -8.43
CA GLY A 122 11.74 -1.32 -8.22
C GLY A 122 10.94 -0.16 -7.59
N ILE A 123 11.57 0.95 -7.22
CA ILE A 123 10.97 2.24 -6.83
C ILE A 123 11.24 3.31 -7.90
N ALA A 124 11.94 2.96 -9.00
CA ALA A 124 12.00 3.84 -10.15
C ALA A 124 10.56 4.02 -10.63
N ALA A 125 9.99 5.18 -10.33
CA ALA A 125 8.74 5.62 -10.90
C ALA A 125 8.91 5.49 -12.41
N ASP A 126 8.27 4.49 -13.00
CA ASP A 126 7.91 4.62 -14.40
C ASP A 126 7.10 5.92 -14.45
N PRO A 127 7.54 6.95 -15.19
CA PRO A 127 6.79 8.20 -15.31
C PRO A 127 5.34 7.95 -15.78
N ALA A 128 5.07 6.83 -16.44
CA ALA A 128 3.71 6.42 -16.84
C ALA A 128 2.85 5.85 -15.68
N SER A 129 3.47 5.44 -14.57
CA SER A 129 2.80 4.91 -13.37
C SER A 129 2.42 5.98 -12.33
N VAL A 130 2.92 7.20 -12.48
CA VAL A 130 2.53 8.37 -11.67
C VAL A 130 1.39 9.10 -12.39
N ARG A 131 0.15 8.77 -12.04
CA ARG A 131 -1.03 9.56 -12.43
C ARG A 131 -1.29 10.58 -11.31
N LEU A 132 -1.09 11.86 -11.60
CA LEU A 132 -1.59 12.98 -10.79
C LEU A 132 -3.11 13.10 -10.94
#